data_AF-A0A2N5P9U8-F1
#
_entry.id   AF-A0A2N5P9U8-F1
#
_cell.length_a   1.000
_cell.length_b   1.000
_cell.length_c   1.000
_cell.angle_alpha   90.00
_cell.angle_beta   90.00
_cell.angle_gamma   90.00
#
_symmetry.space_group_name_H-M   'P 1'
#
loop_
_entity.id
_entity.type
_entity.pdbx_description
1 polymer ?
#
loop_
_entity_poly.entity_id
_entity_poly.type
_entity_poly.pdbx_seq_one_letter_code
_entity_poly.pdbx_strand_id
1 'polypeptide(L)'
;MAEFLRKKRFLKYNDSRCKKFLSKDFNRKCAYCKIREGDLAGPESFEKDHFFPIAKGGKDDYENLYYSCVSCNGKAGKSDTWSQTLLDPCKDDIWNVHIKLSENCQIEALTMQGKEYIRTFKLNRKSYVVRRRTIETQQTELREKLKEYEEIVAKLLETENFKSDGEFLEKDIDEWKHILDEGANYRMTKNAFDNEIDELIVRKLKKVGEVKEVDEDYDLLYELEYNGETFLCHVAMIDIKIEGGDKIKKYISVDKIRAWESVGVADKVLLIFFNQQDQEVYYYKVRDILQFGEIKNVTKCGYDLDAMHVIEKLN
;
A
#
# COMPACT_ATOMS: atom_id res chain seq x y z
N MET A 1 11.75 5.49 -16.95
CA MET A 1 11.47 4.75 -15.71
C MET A 1 10.00 4.94 -15.37
N ALA A 2 9.37 4.12 -14.53
CA ALA A 2 8.00 4.38 -14.10
C ALA A 2 7.97 5.46 -13.01
N GLU A 3 6.89 6.24 -12.94
CA GLU A 3 6.68 7.23 -11.86
C GLU A 3 6.47 6.56 -10.50
N PHE A 4 5.71 5.47 -10.48
CA PHE A 4 5.46 4.66 -9.29
C PHE A 4 5.84 3.20 -9.55
N LEU A 5 6.66 2.66 -8.66
CA LEU A 5 6.87 1.21 -8.55
C LEU A 5 5.86 0.67 -7.55
N ARG A 6 5.09 -0.34 -7.94
CA ARG A 6 4.12 -1.01 -7.09
C ARG A 6 4.40 -2.49 -7.03
N LYS A 7 3.99 -3.14 -5.94
CA LYS A 7 4.08 -4.59 -5.80
C LYS A 7 3.04 -5.27 -6.70
N LYS A 8 3.33 -6.50 -7.11
CA LYS A 8 2.33 -7.37 -7.75
C LYS A 8 1.42 -7.94 -6.68
N ARG A 9 0.11 -7.91 -6.90
CA ARG A 9 -0.89 -8.33 -5.89
C ARG A 9 -2.04 -9.06 -6.54
N PHE A 10 -2.65 -10.00 -5.82
CA PHE A 10 -3.84 -10.73 -6.24
C PHE A 10 -5.15 -10.10 -5.75
N LEU A 11 -5.06 -9.01 -4.99
CA LEU A 11 -6.20 -8.25 -4.50
C LEU A 11 -7.05 -7.76 -5.67
N LYS A 12 -8.37 -7.70 -5.46
CA LYS A 12 -9.31 -7.15 -6.44
C LYS A 12 -9.95 -5.88 -5.90
N TYR A 13 -10.61 -5.16 -6.78
CA TYR A 13 -11.32 -3.92 -6.43
C TYR A 13 -12.18 -4.06 -5.17
N ASN A 14 -12.90 -5.17 -4.99
CA ASN A 14 -13.79 -5.37 -3.84
C ASN A 14 -13.11 -5.89 -2.56
N ASP A 15 -11.82 -6.21 -2.58
CA ASP A 15 -11.10 -6.58 -1.34
C ASP A 15 -10.98 -5.34 -0.44
N SER A 16 -11.37 -5.47 0.83
CA SER A 16 -11.34 -4.37 1.80
C SER A 16 -9.94 -3.83 2.04
N ARG A 17 -8.91 -4.67 1.87
CA ARG A 17 -7.50 -4.29 2.03
C ARG A 17 -6.93 -3.63 0.77
N CYS A 18 -7.62 -3.69 -0.37
CA CYS A 18 -7.10 -3.16 -1.64
C CYS A 18 -6.69 -1.69 -1.54
N LYS A 19 -7.48 -0.85 -0.86
CA LYS A 19 -7.19 0.59 -0.72
C LYS A 19 -5.95 0.83 0.16
N LYS A 20 -5.75 0.04 1.23
CA LYS A 20 -4.56 0.06 2.08
C LYS A 20 -3.29 -0.14 1.27
N PHE A 21 -3.25 -1.21 0.49
CA PHE A 21 -2.07 -1.54 -0.29
C PHE A 21 -1.84 -0.55 -1.45
N LEU A 22 -2.91 -0.04 -2.07
CA LEU A 22 -2.77 1.02 -3.08
C LEU A 22 -2.18 2.29 -2.47
N SER A 23 -2.61 2.69 -1.27
CA SER A 23 -2.00 3.80 -0.54
C SER A 23 -0.49 3.59 -0.33
N LYS A 24 -0.08 2.40 0.13
CA LYS A 24 1.34 2.05 0.32
C LYS A 24 2.12 2.07 -1.00
N ASP A 25 1.63 1.37 -2.03
CA ASP A 25 2.28 1.23 -3.33
C ASP A 25 2.41 2.56 -4.10
N PHE A 26 1.53 3.52 -3.85
CA PHE A 26 1.60 4.87 -4.41
C PHE A 26 2.20 5.90 -3.43
N ASN A 27 2.92 5.44 -2.39
CA ASN A 27 3.62 6.28 -1.42
C ASN A 27 2.72 7.37 -0.79
N ARG A 28 1.46 7.00 -0.46
CA ARG A 28 0.42 7.90 0.08
C ARG A 28 0.19 9.15 -0.78
N LYS A 29 0.35 9.02 -2.10
CA LYS A 29 0.17 10.09 -3.08
C LYS A 29 -0.83 9.69 -4.15
N CYS A 30 -1.52 10.68 -4.69
CA CYS A 30 -2.37 10.47 -5.86
C CYS A 30 -1.48 10.04 -7.02
N ALA A 31 -1.81 8.91 -7.65
CA ALA A 31 -1.12 8.39 -8.82
C ALA A 31 -0.98 9.42 -9.94
N TYR A 32 -1.94 10.36 -10.03
CA TYR A 32 -2.02 11.28 -11.14
C TYR A 32 -1.38 12.65 -10.86
N CYS A 33 -1.84 13.32 -9.81
CA CYS A 33 -1.41 14.69 -9.49
C CYS A 33 -0.34 14.77 -8.39
N LYS A 34 0.08 13.62 -7.82
CA LYS A 34 1.06 13.50 -6.74
C LYS A 34 0.74 14.21 -5.42
N ILE A 35 -0.45 14.77 -5.26
CA ILE A 35 -0.87 15.32 -3.96
C ILE A 35 -0.83 14.22 -2.89
N ARG A 36 -0.28 14.53 -1.71
CA ARG A 36 -0.17 13.57 -0.61
C ARG A 36 -1.49 13.46 0.13
N GLU A 37 -1.70 12.34 0.80
CA GLU A 37 -2.83 12.17 1.71
C GLU A 37 -2.86 13.25 2.81
N GLY A 38 -1.69 13.59 3.38
CA GLY A 38 -1.57 14.61 4.43
C GLY A 38 -1.75 16.05 3.92
N ASP A 39 -1.74 16.29 2.61
CA ASP A 39 -2.12 17.59 2.03
C ASP A 39 -3.65 17.75 1.89
N LEU A 40 -4.40 16.66 2.15
CA LEU A 40 -5.85 16.55 2.11
C LEU A 40 -6.36 16.06 3.48
N ALA A 41 -7.56 15.45 3.54
CA ALA A 41 -8.13 14.91 4.77
C ALA A 41 -7.81 13.41 4.95
N GLY A 42 -6.58 13.01 4.65
CA GLY A 42 -6.13 11.63 4.74
C GLY A 42 -6.69 10.71 3.64
N PRO A 43 -6.64 9.38 3.83
CA PRO A 43 -7.01 8.40 2.81
C PRO A 43 -8.47 8.47 2.35
N GLU A 44 -9.36 9.05 3.14
CA GLU A 44 -10.78 9.24 2.76
C GLU A 44 -10.96 10.25 1.62
N SER A 45 -9.93 11.07 1.34
CA SER A 45 -9.90 11.93 0.15
C SER A 45 -9.48 11.20 -1.13
N PHE A 46 -9.30 9.87 -1.07
CA PHE A 46 -8.78 9.02 -2.13
C PHE A 46 -9.69 7.83 -2.40
N GLU A 47 -9.62 7.35 -3.63
CA GLU A 47 -10.43 6.29 -4.20
C GLU A 47 -9.54 5.29 -4.96
N LYS A 48 -10.10 4.09 -5.17
CA LYS A 48 -9.55 3.11 -6.08
C LYS A 48 -10.05 3.47 -7.48
N ASP A 49 -9.17 3.95 -8.35
CA ASP A 49 -9.52 4.24 -9.75
C ASP A 49 -9.08 3.09 -10.65
N HIS A 50 -9.89 2.78 -11.67
CA HIS A 50 -9.51 1.92 -12.76
C HIS A 50 -8.83 2.75 -13.85
N PHE A 51 -7.51 2.57 -14.03
CA PHE A 51 -6.79 3.34 -15.06
C PHE A 51 -7.39 3.12 -16.44
N PHE A 52 -7.61 1.85 -16.81
CA PHE A 52 -8.49 1.48 -17.91
C PHE A 52 -9.91 1.23 -17.35
N PRO A 53 -10.89 2.12 -17.61
CA PRO A 53 -12.21 2.03 -16.96
C PRO A 53 -12.98 0.77 -17.31
N ILE A 54 -13.77 0.24 -16.36
CA ILE A 54 -14.65 -0.92 -16.58
C ILE A 54 -15.63 -0.66 -17.74
N ALA A 55 -16.18 0.56 -17.82
CA ALA A 55 -17.09 0.97 -18.90
C ALA A 55 -16.47 0.88 -20.31
N LYS A 56 -15.14 0.76 -20.41
CA LYS A 56 -14.39 0.61 -21.66
C LYS A 56 -13.77 -0.77 -21.84
N GLY A 57 -14.05 -1.73 -20.96
CA GLY A 57 -13.51 -3.09 -21.01
C GLY A 57 -12.32 -3.34 -20.08
N GLY A 58 -12.05 -2.43 -19.14
CA GLY A 58 -11.12 -2.67 -18.04
C GLY A 58 -11.55 -3.79 -17.10
N LYS A 59 -10.64 -4.20 -16.21
CA LYS A 59 -10.86 -5.27 -15.22
C LYS A 59 -10.66 -4.76 -13.80
N ASP A 60 -11.19 -5.50 -12.83
CA ASP A 60 -11.07 -5.23 -11.38
C ASP A 60 -9.77 -5.76 -10.75
N ASP A 61 -8.82 -6.20 -11.57
CA ASP A 61 -7.54 -6.74 -11.11
C ASP A 61 -6.62 -5.61 -10.62
N TYR A 62 -5.82 -5.87 -9.57
CA TYR A 62 -4.98 -4.86 -8.91
C TYR A 62 -4.09 -4.04 -9.85
N GLU A 63 -3.57 -4.67 -10.91
CA GLU A 63 -2.72 -4.00 -11.91
C GLU A 63 -3.47 -2.90 -12.69
N ASN A 64 -4.80 -2.92 -12.70
CA ASN A 64 -5.59 -1.84 -13.29
C ASN A 64 -6.05 -0.81 -12.25
N LEU A 65 -5.73 -1.00 -10.97
CA LEU A 65 -6.17 -0.13 -9.88
C LEU A 65 -5.09 0.87 -9.46
N TYR A 66 -5.51 2.11 -9.27
CA TYR A 66 -4.63 3.25 -8.99
C TYR A 66 -5.18 4.01 -7.79
N TYR A 67 -4.27 4.45 -6.91
CA TYR A 67 -4.62 5.28 -5.78
C TYR A 67 -4.82 6.72 -6.22
N SER A 68 -6.06 7.19 -6.33
CA SER A 68 -6.35 8.52 -6.88
C SER A 68 -7.12 9.39 -5.91
N CYS A 69 -6.79 10.67 -5.82
CA CYS A 69 -7.65 11.62 -5.11
C CYS A 69 -9.00 11.75 -5.83
N VAL A 70 -10.07 12.03 -5.07
CA VAL A 70 -11.44 12.21 -5.59
C VAL A 70 -11.54 13.24 -6.71
N SER A 71 -10.67 14.26 -6.70
CA SER A 71 -10.69 15.32 -7.70
C SER A 71 -10.09 14.89 -9.05
N CYS A 72 -9.10 13.99 -9.05
CA CYS A 72 -8.54 13.44 -10.29
C CYS A 72 -9.41 12.31 -10.84
N ASN A 73 -9.97 11.47 -9.96
CA ASN A 73 -10.83 10.36 -10.39
C ASN A 73 -12.24 10.83 -10.81
N GLY A 74 -12.81 11.81 -10.11
CA GLY A 74 -14.21 12.19 -10.26
C GLY A 74 -14.56 12.82 -11.63
N LYS A 75 -15.85 13.15 -11.80
CA LYS A 75 -16.42 13.68 -13.06
C LYS A 75 -15.75 14.94 -13.61
N ALA A 76 -15.16 15.75 -12.72
CA ALA A 76 -14.43 16.95 -13.10
C ALA A 76 -12.98 16.67 -13.52
N GLY A 77 -12.48 15.44 -13.33
CA GLY A 77 -11.17 14.94 -13.72
C GLY A 77 -11.29 13.85 -14.79
N LYS A 78 -10.63 12.70 -14.57
CA LYS A 78 -10.56 11.56 -15.49
C LYS A 78 -11.91 10.88 -15.67
N SER A 79 -12.57 10.45 -14.59
CA SER A 79 -13.75 9.56 -14.64
C SER A 79 -13.48 8.37 -15.58
N ASP A 80 -14.35 8.13 -16.56
CA ASP A 80 -14.17 7.07 -17.56
C ASP A 80 -13.35 7.52 -18.80
N THR A 81 -12.73 8.70 -18.75
CA THR A 81 -11.84 9.18 -19.82
C THR A 81 -10.58 8.33 -19.85
N TRP A 82 -10.25 7.81 -21.03
CA TRP A 82 -9.08 6.98 -21.28
C TRP A 82 -8.81 6.94 -22.78
N SER A 83 -7.53 6.86 -23.13
CA SER A 83 -7.02 6.67 -24.49
C SER A 83 -5.77 5.78 -24.44
N GLN A 84 -5.37 5.24 -25.58
CA GLN A 84 -4.14 4.44 -25.69
C GLN A 84 -2.86 5.26 -25.50
N THR A 85 -2.93 6.59 -25.64
CA THR A 85 -1.80 7.52 -25.50
C THR A 85 -1.73 8.15 -24.12
N LEU A 86 -2.72 7.89 -23.25
CA LEU A 86 -2.72 8.37 -21.89
C LEU A 86 -1.57 7.71 -21.11
N LEU A 87 -0.71 8.53 -20.52
CA LEU A 87 0.44 8.06 -19.75
C LEU A 87 -0.02 7.30 -18.50
N ASP A 88 0.57 6.14 -18.28
CA ASP A 88 0.35 5.24 -17.16
C ASP A 88 1.43 5.51 -16.09
N PRO A 89 1.09 6.02 -14.89
CA PRO A 89 2.07 6.31 -13.85
C PRO A 89 2.90 5.10 -13.39
N CYS A 90 2.45 3.86 -13.64
CA CYS A 90 3.20 2.66 -13.32
C CYS A 90 4.09 2.17 -14.47
N LYS A 91 4.13 2.88 -15.61
CA LYS A 91 4.95 2.52 -16.79
C LYS A 91 5.77 3.69 -17.33
N ASP A 92 5.28 4.91 -17.19
CA ASP A 92 5.85 6.11 -17.80
C ASP A 92 6.50 7.04 -16.76
N ASP A 93 7.55 7.76 -17.20
CA ASP A 93 8.24 8.79 -16.40
C ASP A 93 7.55 10.14 -16.61
N ILE A 94 6.46 10.36 -15.91
CA ILE A 94 5.55 11.44 -16.28
C ILE A 94 6.15 12.81 -15.91
N TRP A 95 6.60 12.97 -14.68
CA TRP A 95 6.97 14.27 -14.13
C TRP A 95 8.39 14.74 -14.49
N ASN A 96 9.24 13.86 -15.04
CA ASN A 96 10.55 14.29 -15.55
C ASN A 96 10.59 14.39 -17.08
N VAL A 97 9.75 13.63 -17.81
CA VAL A 97 9.79 13.59 -19.28
C VAL A 97 8.63 14.32 -19.93
N HIS A 98 7.41 14.18 -19.41
CA HIS A 98 6.21 14.60 -20.14
C HIS A 98 5.61 15.92 -19.64
N ILE A 99 5.73 16.20 -18.35
CA ILE A 99 5.22 17.41 -17.70
C ILE A 99 6.23 17.94 -16.68
N LYS A 100 6.14 19.22 -16.31
CA LYS A 100 6.93 19.79 -15.21
C LYS A 100 6.13 20.84 -14.44
N LEU A 101 6.47 21.06 -13.16
CA LEU A 101 5.93 22.17 -12.38
C LEU A 101 6.67 23.47 -12.75
N SER A 102 5.93 24.53 -13.04
CA SER A 102 6.47 25.89 -13.27
C SER A 102 6.49 26.70 -11.97
N GLU A 103 7.27 27.78 -11.97
CA GLU A 103 7.39 28.75 -10.86
C GLU A 103 6.03 29.38 -10.46
N ASN A 104 5.06 29.42 -11.38
CA ASN A 104 3.72 29.95 -11.11
C ASN A 104 2.75 28.89 -10.54
N CYS A 105 3.27 27.73 -10.13
CA CYS A 105 2.55 26.55 -9.64
C CYS A 105 1.60 25.92 -10.68
N GLN A 106 1.84 26.19 -11.98
CA GLN A 106 1.14 25.53 -13.09
C GLN A 106 1.97 24.36 -13.61
N ILE A 107 1.31 23.33 -14.14
CA ILE A 107 1.95 22.21 -14.80
C ILE A 107 2.09 22.51 -16.29
N GLU A 108 3.32 22.49 -16.79
CA GLU A 108 3.63 22.68 -18.20
C GLU A 108 3.80 21.33 -18.89
N ALA A 109 3.29 21.21 -20.12
CA ALA A 109 3.51 20.03 -20.94
C ALA A 109 4.82 20.16 -21.73
N LEU A 110 5.65 19.13 -21.68
CA LEU A 110 6.88 18.99 -22.47
C LEU A 110 6.63 18.18 -23.75
N THR A 111 5.55 17.38 -23.77
CA THR A 111 5.20 16.49 -24.87
C THR A 111 3.69 16.55 -25.17
N MET A 112 3.26 15.98 -26.31
CA MET A 112 1.84 15.88 -26.65
C MET A 112 1.07 14.98 -25.67
N GLN A 113 1.65 13.86 -25.25
CA GLN A 113 1.09 13.00 -24.21
C GLN A 113 0.97 13.74 -22.86
N GLY A 114 1.95 14.59 -22.51
CA GLY A 114 1.86 15.46 -21.34
C GLY A 114 0.69 16.45 -21.41
N LYS A 115 0.42 17.02 -22.60
CA LYS A 115 -0.76 17.89 -22.81
C LYS A 115 -2.06 17.12 -22.59
N GLU A 116 -2.16 15.91 -23.13
CA GLU A 116 -3.30 15.02 -22.89
C GLU A 116 -3.46 14.72 -21.41
N TYR A 117 -2.39 14.34 -20.73
CA TYR A 117 -2.38 14.02 -19.30
C TYR A 117 -2.89 15.19 -18.44
N ILE A 118 -2.35 16.40 -18.64
CA ILE A 118 -2.80 17.62 -17.95
C ILE A 118 -4.28 17.89 -18.21
N ARG A 119 -4.75 17.69 -19.45
CA ARG A 119 -6.15 17.90 -19.84
C ARG A 119 -7.09 16.85 -19.25
N THR A 120 -6.68 15.60 -19.16
CA THR A 120 -7.47 14.48 -18.61
C THR A 120 -7.67 14.67 -17.12
N PHE A 121 -6.60 14.92 -16.37
CA PHE A 121 -6.65 15.06 -14.90
C PHE A 121 -6.90 16.50 -14.42
N LYS A 122 -7.09 17.45 -15.35
CA LYS A 122 -7.28 18.89 -15.07
C LYS A 122 -6.23 19.47 -14.11
N LEU A 123 -4.95 19.13 -14.32
CA LEU A 123 -3.88 19.46 -13.38
C LEU A 123 -3.71 20.98 -13.12
N ASN A 124 -4.16 21.82 -14.05
CA ASN A 124 -4.13 23.29 -13.96
C ASN A 124 -5.47 23.94 -13.60
N ARG A 125 -6.44 23.17 -13.07
CA ARG A 125 -7.65 23.77 -12.49
C ARG A 125 -7.23 24.78 -11.41
N LYS A 126 -7.92 25.93 -11.35
CA LYS A 126 -7.58 27.04 -10.42
C LYS A 126 -7.38 26.55 -8.98
N SER A 127 -8.24 25.65 -8.49
CA SER A 127 -8.13 25.08 -7.14
C SER A 127 -6.83 24.31 -6.90
N TYR A 128 -6.28 23.62 -7.92
CA TYR A 128 -5.02 22.90 -7.82
C TYR A 128 -3.81 23.82 -7.86
N VAL A 129 -3.83 24.85 -8.71
CA VAL A 129 -2.75 25.85 -8.75
C VAL A 129 -2.66 26.58 -7.41
N VAL A 130 -3.81 27.00 -6.86
CA VAL A 130 -3.87 27.63 -5.53
C VAL A 130 -3.37 26.66 -4.45
N ARG A 131 -3.82 25.40 -4.46
CA ARG A 131 -3.38 24.38 -3.48
C ARG A 131 -1.87 24.19 -3.51
N ARG A 132 -1.28 24.01 -4.70
CA ARG A 132 0.18 23.84 -4.84
C ARG A 132 0.93 25.04 -4.30
N ARG A 133 0.48 26.25 -4.64
CA ARG A 133 1.06 27.49 -4.10
C ARG A 133 1.01 27.54 -2.58
N THR A 134 -0.15 27.24 -1.99
CA THR A 134 -0.29 27.20 -0.53
C THR A 134 0.66 26.20 0.11
N ILE A 135 0.75 24.98 -0.44
CA ILE A 135 1.67 23.95 0.06
C ILE A 135 3.12 24.41 -0.06
N GLU A 136 3.49 24.98 -1.20
CA GLU A 136 4.86 25.48 -1.46
C GLU A 136 5.25 26.58 -0.47
N THR A 137 4.38 27.59 -0.27
CA THR A 137 4.59 28.65 0.72
C THR A 137 4.74 28.07 2.13
N GLN A 138 3.82 27.19 2.54
CA GLN A 138 3.86 26.57 3.86
C GLN A 138 5.12 25.72 4.08
N GLN A 139 5.56 24.97 3.06
CA GLN A 139 6.78 24.18 3.14
C GLN A 139 8.02 25.05 3.24
N THR A 140 8.10 26.16 2.50
CA THR A 140 9.24 27.08 2.58
C THR A 140 9.32 27.71 3.97
N GLU A 141 8.22 28.26 4.47
CA GLU A 141 8.16 28.85 5.82
C GLU A 141 8.52 27.83 6.90
N LEU A 142 8.03 26.60 6.78
CA LEU A 142 8.31 25.55 7.76
C LEU A 142 9.78 25.10 7.72
N ARG A 143 10.40 25.03 6.53
CA ARG A 143 11.84 24.70 6.42
C ARG A 143 12.72 25.77 7.04
N GLU A 144 12.40 27.05 6.82
CA GLU A 144 13.14 28.16 7.42
C GLU A 144 13.04 28.12 8.94
N LYS A 145 11.82 27.99 9.47
CA LYS A 145 11.59 27.87 10.92
C LYS A 145 12.26 26.63 11.52
N LEU A 146 12.20 25.49 10.83
CA LEU A 146 12.82 24.25 11.31
C LEU A 146 14.34 24.43 11.43
N LYS A 147 14.96 25.08 10.43
CA LYS A 147 16.39 25.36 10.46
C LYS A 147 16.76 26.27 11.65
N GLU A 148 16.01 27.35 11.87
CA GLU A 148 16.22 28.24 13.02
C GLU A 148 16.05 27.49 14.35
N TYR A 149 15.06 26.62 14.43
CA TYR A 149 14.79 25.80 15.61
C TYR A 149 15.92 24.79 15.87
N GLU A 150 16.39 24.07 14.85
CA GLU A 150 17.52 23.14 14.94
C GLU A 150 18.80 23.86 15.44
N GLU A 151 19.07 25.09 14.98
CA GLU A 151 20.20 25.90 15.46
C GLU A 151 20.06 26.33 16.93
N ILE A 152 18.85 26.63 17.39
CA ILE A 152 18.57 26.95 18.79
C ILE A 152 18.74 25.71 19.68
N VAL A 153 18.16 24.58 19.27
CA VAL A 153 18.24 23.31 20.01
C VAL A 153 19.69 22.87 20.16
N ALA A 154 20.49 22.94 19.09
CA ALA A 154 21.92 22.60 19.15
C ALA A 154 22.67 23.43 20.22
N LYS A 155 22.42 24.75 20.30
CA LYS A 155 23.04 25.63 21.32
C LYS A 155 22.56 25.33 22.73
N LEU A 156 21.28 24.98 22.91
CA LEU A 156 20.73 24.64 24.22
C LEU A 156 21.31 23.32 24.76
N LEU A 157 21.48 22.32 23.90
CA LEU A 157 22.05 21.03 24.26
C LEU A 157 23.52 21.10 24.69
N GLU A 158 24.27 22.11 24.25
CA GLU A 158 25.63 22.39 24.70
C GLU A 158 25.68 22.90 26.17
N THR A 159 24.55 23.30 26.74
CA THR A 159 24.47 23.76 28.14
C THR A 159 24.13 22.61 29.09
N GLU A 160 24.85 22.49 30.20
CA GLU A 160 24.76 21.33 31.13
C GLU A 160 23.36 21.10 31.74
N ASN A 161 22.47 22.10 31.69
CA ASN A 161 21.15 22.07 32.30
C ASN A 161 20.03 21.42 31.46
N PHE A 162 20.24 21.11 30.18
CA PHE A 162 19.15 20.77 29.25
C PHE A 162 19.06 19.30 28.82
N LYS A 163 19.77 18.37 29.49
CA LYS A 163 19.77 16.95 29.10
C LYS A 163 18.39 16.27 29.15
N SER A 164 17.50 16.66 30.07
CA SER A 164 16.14 16.12 30.15
C SER A 164 15.17 16.72 29.11
N ASP A 165 15.45 17.93 28.64
CA ASP A 165 14.60 18.66 27.69
C ASP A 165 14.95 18.32 26.24
N GLY A 166 16.15 17.77 26.00
CA GLY A 166 16.62 17.35 24.68
C GLY A 166 15.70 16.37 23.97
N GLU A 167 15.18 15.36 24.68
CA GLU A 167 14.25 14.37 24.09
C GLU A 167 12.94 15.01 23.58
N PHE A 168 12.46 16.06 24.27
CA PHE A 168 11.26 16.78 23.85
C PHE A 168 11.52 17.63 22.60
N LEU A 169 12.66 18.32 22.54
CA LEU A 169 13.06 19.16 21.41
C LEU A 169 13.33 18.32 20.14
N GLU A 170 13.94 17.14 20.29
CA GLU A 170 14.14 16.19 19.18
C GLU A 170 12.79 15.70 18.62
N LYS A 171 11.82 15.41 19.49
CA LYS A 171 10.48 15.01 19.08
C LYS A 171 9.72 16.12 18.32
N ASP A 172 9.90 17.38 18.71
CA ASP A 172 9.31 18.53 17.98
C ASP A 172 9.91 18.66 16.58
N ILE A 173 11.24 18.47 16.45
CA ILE A 173 11.92 18.45 15.14
C ILE A 173 11.37 17.33 14.26
N ASP A 174 11.21 16.13 14.81
CA ASP A 174 10.67 14.97 14.07
C ASP A 174 9.23 15.21 13.61
N GLU A 175 8.40 15.81 14.45
CA GLU A 175 7.03 16.21 14.08
C GLU A 175 7.03 17.15 12.86
N TRP A 176 7.90 18.15 12.84
CA TRP A 176 7.97 19.12 11.74
C TRP A 176 8.50 18.48 10.47
N LYS A 177 9.46 17.55 10.59
CA LYS A 177 9.95 16.73 9.47
C LYS A 177 8.83 15.89 8.86
N HIS A 178 8.01 15.24 9.68
CA HIS A 178 6.83 14.52 9.18
C HIS A 178 5.85 15.42 8.43
N ILE A 179 5.56 16.63 8.92
CA ILE A 179 4.71 17.59 8.21
C ILE A 179 5.31 17.96 6.84
N LEU A 180 6.62 18.18 6.78
CA LEU A 180 7.32 18.50 5.54
C LEU A 180 7.24 17.37 4.53
N ASP A 181 7.37 16.11 4.97
CA ASP A 181 7.46 14.93 4.10
C ASP A 181 6.09 14.36 3.71
N GLU A 182 5.14 14.32 4.64
CA GLU A 182 3.85 13.63 4.49
C GLU A 182 2.66 14.60 4.36
N GLY A 183 2.82 15.87 4.74
CA GLY A 183 1.80 16.92 4.68
C GLY A 183 1.23 17.28 6.05
N ALA A 184 0.54 18.42 6.14
CA ALA A 184 0.05 18.98 7.41
C ALA A 184 -0.88 18.05 8.20
N ASN A 185 -1.63 17.20 7.52
CA ASN A 185 -2.56 16.24 8.12
C ASN A 185 -1.98 14.81 8.16
N TYR A 186 -0.66 14.64 8.15
CA TYR A 186 -0.04 13.30 8.16
C TYR A 186 -0.47 12.41 9.34
N ARG A 187 -0.88 13.01 10.46
CA ARG A 187 -1.45 12.24 11.58
C ARG A 187 -2.75 11.52 11.23
N MET A 188 -3.50 12.02 10.24
CA MET A 188 -4.68 11.34 9.68
C MET A 188 -4.32 10.22 8.70
N THR A 189 -3.05 10.13 8.29
CA THR A 189 -2.55 9.12 7.33
C THR A 189 -1.77 8.04 8.06
N LYS A 190 -1.04 8.43 9.11
CA LYS A 190 -0.35 7.54 10.02
C LYS A 190 -1.39 6.62 10.66
N ASN A 191 -1.27 5.33 10.35
CA ASN A 191 -2.10 4.26 10.89
C ASN A 191 -3.56 4.25 10.41
N ALA A 192 -3.89 4.99 9.35
CA ALA A 192 -5.27 5.06 8.84
C ALA A 192 -5.78 3.72 8.26
N PHE A 193 -4.86 2.80 8.00
CA PHE A 193 -5.14 1.43 7.59
C PHE A 193 -4.53 0.38 8.55
N ASP A 194 -4.07 0.82 9.72
CA ASP A 194 -3.61 -0.10 10.75
C ASP A 194 -4.87 -0.66 11.40
N ASN A 195 -5.08 -1.94 11.18
CA ASN A 195 -6.27 -2.62 11.63
C ASN A 195 -5.86 -3.50 12.81
N GLU A 196 -6.66 -3.50 13.89
CA GLU A 196 -6.49 -4.39 15.05
C GLU A 196 -6.30 -5.87 14.64
N ILE A 197 -6.86 -6.25 13.48
CA ILE A 197 -6.71 -7.55 12.84
C ILE A 197 -5.26 -7.85 12.47
N ASP A 198 -4.54 -6.92 11.83
CA ASP A 198 -3.16 -7.16 11.40
C ASP A 198 -2.24 -7.34 12.63
N GLU A 199 -2.46 -6.53 13.67
CA GLU A 199 -1.76 -6.67 14.95
C GLU A 199 -2.06 -8.02 15.62
N LEU A 200 -3.32 -8.47 15.58
CA LEU A 200 -3.73 -9.74 16.15
C LEU A 200 -3.10 -10.93 15.39
N ILE A 201 -3.07 -10.88 14.05
CA ILE A 201 -2.40 -11.87 13.22
C ILE A 201 -0.91 -11.95 13.59
N VAL A 202 -0.23 -10.80 13.60
CA VAL A 202 1.20 -10.73 13.97
C VAL A 202 1.43 -11.24 15.38
N ARG A 203 0.57 -10.89 16.35
CA ARG A 203 0.65 -11.39 17.73
C ARG A 203 0.53 -12.90 17.81
N LYS A 204 -0.38 -13.51 17.04
CA LYS A 204 -0.55 -14.97 16.98
C LYS A 204 0.65 -15.66 16.33
N LEU A 205 1.17 -15.12 15.22
CA LEU A 205 2.38 -15.62 14.57
C LEU A 205 3.60 -15.56 15.51
N LYS A 206 3.76 -14.47 16.26
CA LYS A 206 4.87 -14.28 17.23
C LYS A 206 4.88 -15.27 18.40
N LYS A 207 3.77 -15.96 18.67
CA LYS A 207 3.76 -17.05 19.66
C LYS A 207 4.46 -18.31 19.15
N VAL A 208 4.64 -18.42 17.84
CA VAL A 208 5.16 -19.62 17.17
C VAL A 208 6.63 -19.43 16.80
N GLY A 209 6.99 -18.26 16.28
CA GLY A 209 8.36 -17.99 15.81
C GLY A 209 8.67 -16.49 15.68
N GLU A 210 9.84 -16.17 15.13
CA GLU A 210 10.22 -14.79 14.83
C GLU A 210 9.45 -14.30 13.60
N VAL A 211 8.89 -13.09 13.67
CA VAL A 211 8.04 -12.54 12.60
C VAL A 211 8.55 -11.19 12.14
N LYS A 212 8.70 -11.03 10.83
CA LYS A 212 9.04 -9.75 10.18
C LYS A 212 7.97 -9.38 9.15
N GLU A 213 7.62 -8.10 9.08
CA GLU A 213 6.83 -7.58 7.96
C GLU A 213 7.75 -7.35 6.77
N VAL A 214 7.46 -7.98 5.64
CA VAL A 214 8.28 -7.92 4.42
C VAL A 214 7.51 -7.30 3.24
N ASP A 215 6.18 -7.48 3.16
CA ASP A 215 5.31 -6.97 2.09
C ASP A 215 5.91 -7.12 0.68
N GLU A 216 6.16 -8.37 0.31
CA GLU A 216 6.73 -8.72 -0.98
C GLU A 216 5.65 -8.91 -2.06
N ASP A 217 6.12 -9.01 -3.30
CA ASP A 217 5.27 -9.32 -4.45
C ASP A 217 4.43 -10.58 -4.17
N TYR A 218 3.25 -10.61 -4.79
CA TYR A 218 2.28 -11.69 -4.73
C TYR A 218 1.66 -11.89 -3.33
N ASP A 219 1.42 -10.77 -2.63
CA ASP A 219 0.75 -10.69 -1.33
C ASP A 219 1.42 -11.54 -0.24
N LEU A 220 2.76 -11.56 -0.21
CA LEU A 220 3.56 -12.23 0.82
C LEU A 220 3.92 -11.19 1.89
N LEU A 221 3.11 -11.11 2.93
CA LEU A 221 3.11 -9.95 3.84
C LEU A 221 4.11 -10.10 4.98
N TYR A 222 4.29 -11.32 5.47
CA TYR A 222 5.14 -11.60 6.62
C TYR A 222 6.13 -12.71 6.32
N GLU A 223 7.28 -12.64 6.97
CA GLU A 223 8.23 -13.73 7.10
C GLU A 223 8.08 -14.32 8.51
N LEU A 224 7.96 -15.65 8.61
CA LEU A 224 7.92 -16.40 9.87
C LEU A 224 9.10 -17.38 9.91
N GLU A 225 9.99 -17.22 10.88
CA GLU A 225 11.07 -18.17 11.15
C GLU A 225 10.66 -19.11 12.30
N TYR A 226 10.64 -20.41 12.01
CA TYR A 226 10.22 -21.46 12.94
C TYR A 226 11.07 -22.73 12.74
N ASN A 227 11.65 -23.26 13.81
CA ASN A 227 12.49 -24.47 13.81
C ASN A 227 13.62 -24.47 12.75
N GLY A 228 14.21 -23.30 12.45
CA GLY A 228 15.26 -23.16 11.44
C GLY A 228 14.76 -23.18 9.98
N GLU A 229 13.45 -23.22 9.76
CA GLU A 229 12.82 -22.97 8.47
C GLU A 229 12.23 -21.54 8.43
N THR A 230 12.35 -20.88 7.29
CA THR A 230 11.76 -19.57 7.02
C THR A 230 10.59 -19.72 6.06
N PHE A 231 9.43 -19.19 6.43
CA PHE A 231 8.21 -19.20 5.64
C PHE A 231 7.79 -17.79 5.24
N LEU A 232 7.20 -17.65 4.06
CA LEU A 232 6.52 -16.43 3.62
C LEU A 232 5.02 -16.60 3.74
N CYS A 233 4.34 -15.64 4.37
CA CYS A 233 2.95 -15.74 4.75
C CYS A 233 2.04 -14.97 3.79
N HIS A 234 1.14 -15.69 3.13
CA HIS A 234 0.02 -15.11 2.39
C HIS A 234 -1.23 -15.06 3.29
N VAL A 235 -1.77 -13.88 3.54
CA VAL A 235 -2.91 -13.71 4.46
C VAL A 235 -4.23 -13.63 3.71
N ALA A 236 -5.20 -14.44 4.16
CA ALA A 236 -6.59 -14.39 3.73
C ALA A 236 -7.53 -14.23 4.93
N MET A 237 -8.60 -13.48 4.73
CA MET A 237 -9.67 -13.33 5.71
C MET A 237 -10.74 -14.40 5.45
N ILE A 238 -11.19 -15.08 6.50
CA ILE A 238 -12.28 -16.06 6.43
C ILE A 238 -13.29 -15.76 7.53
N ASP A 239 -14.54 -16.18 7.30
CA ASP A 239 -15.62 -16.05 8.26
C ASP A 239 -16.40 -17.37 8.24
N ILE A 240 -15.90 -18.35 9.00
CA ILE A 240 -16.42 -19.73 8.99
C ILE A 240 -16.46 -20.30 10.40
N LYS A 241 -17.46 -21.14 10.68
CA LYS A 241 -17.52 -21.92 11.91
C LYS A 241 -16.69 -23.18 11.73
N ILE A 242 -15.70 -23.40 12.59
CA ILE A 242 -14.86 -24.61 12.57
C ILE A 242 -15.12 -25.38 13.87
N GLU A 243 -15.82 -26.51 13.79
CA GLU A 243 -16.06 -27.39 14.94
C GLU A 243 -15.07 -28.56 14.97
N GLY A 244 -14.96 -29.23 16.11
CA GLY A 244 -14.06 -30.37 16.30
C GLY A 244 -14.45 -31.53 15.37
N GLY A 245 -13.61 -31.82 14.38
CA GLY A 245 -13.81 -32.91 13.41
C GLY A 245 -14.29 -32.47 12.03
N ASP A 246 -14.67 -31.20 11.85
CA ASP A 246 -15.09 -30.67 10.56
C ASP A 246 -13.89 -30.46 9.63
N LYS A 247 -14.00 -30.98 8.40
CA LYS A 247 -13.07 -30.70 7.31
C LYS A 247 -13.71 -29.73 6.33
N ILE A 248 -13.22 -28.49 6.31
CA ILE A 248 -13.77 -27.43 5.47
C ILE A 248 -12.97 -27.36 4.17
N LYS A 249 -13.63 -27.65 3.05
CA LYS A 249 -12.98 -27.61 1.74
C LYS A 249 -12.67 -26.17 1.34
N LYS A 250 -11.38 -25.87 1.20
CA LYS A 250 -10.86 -24.62 0.66
C LYS A 250 -10.20 -24.84 -0.69
N TYR A 251 -9.98 -23.74 -1.41
CA TYR A 251 -9.36 -23.77 -2.72
C TYR A 251 -8.36 -22.63 -2.85
N ILE A 252 -7.25 -22.92 -3.53
CA ILE A 252 -6.28 -21.94 -4.00
C ILE A 252 -6.21 -21.98 -5.52
N SER A 253 -6.11 -20.83 -6.18
CA SER A 253 -5.96 -20.79 -7.64
C SER A 253 -4.56 -21.26 -8.04
N VAL A 254 -4.48 -22.00 -9.14
CA VAL A 254 -3.19 -22.47 -9.68
C VAL A 254 -2.32 -21.30 -10.12
N ASP A 255 -2.91 -20.19 -10.58
CA ASP A 255 -2.16 -19.00 -10.97
C ASP A 255 -1.40 -18.36 -9.80
N LYS A 256 -1.95 -18.41 -8.57
CA LYS A 256 -1.22 -17.95 -7.37
C LYS A 256 -0.01 -18.82 -7.08
N ILE A 257 -0.19 -20.14 -7.14
CA ILE A 257 0.89 -21.10 -6.95
C ILE A 257 1.99 -20.86 -7.99
N ARG A 258 1.63 -20.76 -9.27
CA ARG A 258 2.56 -20.50 -10.37
C ARG A 258 3.31 -19.18 -10.21
N ALA A 259 2.64 -18.14 -9.72
CA ALA A 259 3.29 -16.87 -9.43
C ALA A 259 4.36 -17.01 -8.34
N TRP A 260 4.07 -17.74 -7.25
CA TRP A 260 5.08 -18.02 -6.22
C TRP A 260 6.18 -18.98 -6.69
N GLU A 261 5.86 -19.94 -7.57
CA GLU A 261 6.85 -20.82 -8.22
C GLU A 261 7.81 -19.98 -9.10
N SER A 262 7.28 -18.98 -9.81
CA SER A 262 8.08 -18.12 -10.70
C SER A 262 9.13 -17.28 -9.98
N VAL A 263 8.95 -17.06 -8.68
CA VAL A 263 9.93 -16.37 -7.81
C VAL A 263 10.65 -17.33 -6.85
N GLY A 264 10.44 -18.65 -7.00
CA GLY A 264 11.18 -19.67 -6.27
C GLY A 264 10.84 -19.81 -4.78
N VAL A 265 9.62 -19.45 -4.37
CA VAL A 265 9.22 -19.47 -2.95
C VAL A 265 8.03 -20.37 -2.63
N ALA A 266 7.38 -20.97 -3.62
CA ALA A 266 6.11 -21.69 -3.46
C ALA A 266 6.13 -22.78 -2.37
N ASP A 267 7.22 -23.52 -2.22
CA ASP A 267 7.41 -24.57 -1.21
C ASP A 267 7.55 -24.02 0.22
N LYS A 268 7.86 -22.72 0.35
CA LYS A 268 8.00 -22.00 1.62
C LYS A 268 6.84 -21.05 1.92
N VAL A 269 5.74 -21.12 1.16
CA VAL A 269 4.56 -20.28 1.44
C VAL A 269 3.65 -20.95 2.47
N LEU A 270 3.30 -20.18 3.51
CA LEU A 270 2.19 -20.46 4.42
C LEU A 270 0.97 -19.66 3.99
N LEU A 271 -0.13 -20.34 3.74
CA LEU A 271 -1.44 -19.71 3.64
C LEU A 271 -1.95 -19.47 5.06
N ILE A 272 -2.03 -18.22 5.46
CA ILE A 272 -2.53 -17.79 6.77
C ILE A 272 -3.98 -17.36 6.62
N PHE A 273 -4.86 -17.90 7.46
CA PHE A 273 -6.28 -17.55 7.47
C PHE A 273 -6.66 -16.97 8.82
N PHE A 274 -7.02 -15.68 8.84
CA PHE A 274 -7.64 -15.09 10.03
C PHE A 274 -9.14 -15.33 9.99
N ASN A 275 -9.68 -16.00 11.00
CA ASN A 275 -11.10 -16.32 11.09
C ASN A 275 -11.86 -15.30 11.95
N GLN A 276 -12.88 -14.67 11.37
CA GLN A 276 -13.63 -13.61 12.05
C GLN A 276 -14.55 -14.13 13.17
N GLN A 277 -14.99 -15.39 13.11
CA GLN A 277 -15.89 -15.98 14.10
C GLN A 277 -15.24 -16.19 15.48
N ASP A 278 -14.03 -16.72 15.50
CA ASP A 278 -13.31 -17.11 16.73
C ASP A 278 -12.04 -16.28 16.97
N GLN A 279 -11.69 -15.39 16.04
CA GLN A 279 -10.48 -14.58 16.07
C GLN A 279 -9.18 -15.41 16.09
N GLU A 280 -9.24 -16.66 15.62
CA GLU A 280 -8.08 -17.53 15.49
C GLU A 280 -7.38 -17.39 14.15
N VAL A 281 -6.11 -17.79 14.13
CA VAL A 281 -5.28 -17.83 12.94
C VAL A 281 -5.00 -19.27 12.59
N TYR A 282 -5.41 -19.66 11.38
CA TYR A 282 -5.17 -20.97 10.82
C TYR A 282 -4.09 -20.91 9.75
N TYR A 283 -3.50 -22.05 9.42
CA TYR A 283 -2.48 -22.14 8.39
C TYR A 283 -2.67 -23.34 7.46
N TYR A 284 -2.07 -23.26 6.28
CA TYR A 284 -1.86 -24.41 5.42
C TYR A 284 -0.55 -24.24 4.66
N LYS A 285 0.29 -25.28 4.57
CA LYS A 285 1.53 -25.20 3.81
C LYS A 285 1.23 -25.42 2.33
N VAL A 286 1.68 -24.51 1.48
CA VAL A 286 1.48 -24.67 0.04
C VAL A 286 2.16 -25.95 -0.45
N ARG A 287 3.35 -26.30 0.08
CA ARG A 287 4.05 -27.55 -0.26
C ARG A 287 3.22 -28.82 -0.07
N ASP A 288 2.32 -28.84 0.92
CA ASP A 288 1.47 -30.02 1.16
C ASP A 288 0.39 -30.12 0.07
N ILE A 289 -0.11 -28.98 -0.44
CA ILE A 289 -1.03 -28.94 -1.59
C ILE A 289 -0.34 -29.48 -2.86
N LEU A 290 0.94 -29.14 -3.06
CA LEU A 290 1.71 -29.57 -4.23
C LEU A 290 1.90 -31.10 -4.29
N GLN A 291 1.86 -31.78 -3.15
CA GLN A 291 2.03 -33.25 -3.08
C GLN A 291 0.80 -34.03 -3.56
N PHE A 292 -0.39 -33.42 -3.60
CA PHE A 292 -1.66 -34.12 -3.87
C PHE A 292 -2.08 -34.18 -5.35
N GLY A 293 -1.32 -33.64 -6.31
CA GLY A 293 -1.64 -33.85 -7.74
C GLY A 293 -0.83 -33.04 -8.74
N GLU A 294 -0.80 -33.50 -10.00
CA GLU A 294 -0.24 -32.76 -11.12
C GLU A 294 -1.04 -31.45 -11.37
N ILE A 295 -0.44 -30.32 -11.00
CA ILE A 295 -0.98 -28.95 -11.16
C ILE A 295 -1.19 -28.57 -12.64
N LYS A 296 -0.80 -29.44 -13.58
CA LYS A 296 -0.70 -29.13 -15.01
C LYS A 296 -2.05 -28.84 -15.68
N ASN A 297 -3.18 -29.34 -15.16
CA ASN A 297 -4.48 -29.29 -15.87
C ASN A 297 -5.69 -28.81 -15.04
N VAL A 298 -5.49 -28.17 -13.88
CA VAL A 298 -6.59 -27.67 -13.04
C VAL A 298 -6.49 -26.15 -12.84
N THR A 299 -7.64 -25.48 -12.66
CA THR A 299 -7.70 -24.03 -12.41
C THR A 299 -7.53 -23.67 -10.93
N LYS A 300 -7.81 -24.63 -10.03
CA LYS A 300 -7.67 -24.49 -8.58
C LYS A 300 -7.34 -25.84 -7.94
N CYS A 301 -6.60 -25.80 -6.84
CA CYS A 301 -6.29 -26.96 -6.01
C CYS A 301 -7.12 -26.89 -4.72
N GLY A 302 -7.75 -28.00 -4.35
CA GLY A 302 -8.60 -28.09 -3.16
C GLY A 302 -7.88 -28.77 -1.99
N TYR A 303 -7.99 -28.21 -0.80
CA TYR A 303 -7.42 -28.75 0.44
C TYR A 303 -8.43 -28.63 1.58
N ASP A 304 -8.22 -29.38 2.66
CA ASP A 304 -9.14 -29.42 3.80
C ASP A 304 -8.55 -28.61 4.95
N LEU A 305 -9.26 -27.57 5.40
CA LEU A 305 -8.91 -26.78 6.58
C LEU A 305 -9.78 -27.22 7.76
N ASP A 306 -9.18 -27.42 8.93
CA ASP A 306 -9.88 -27.89 10.14
C ASP A 306 -9.28 -27.31 11.43
N ALA A 307 -9.82 -27.70 12.59
CA ALA A 307 -9.41 -27.22 13.91
C ALA A 307 -7.97 -27.61 14.33
N MET A 308 -7.29 -28.52 13.62
CA MET A 308 -5.88 -28.85 13.85
C MET A 308 -4.94 -27.89 13.15
N HIS A 309 -5.41 -27.15 12.16
CA HIS A 309 -4.64 -26.18 11.40
C HIS A 309 -4.48 -24.82 12.09
N VAL A 310 -4.75 -24.70 13.39
CA VAL A 310 -4.47 -23.48 14.15
C VAL A 310 -2.96 -23.24 14.15
N ILE A 311 -2.53 -21.99 13.92
CA ILE A 311 -1.10 -21.62 13.78
C ILE A 311 -0.26 -22.00 15.00
N GLU A 312 -0.85 -21.95 16.20
CA GLU A 312 -0.19 -22.36 17.44
C GLU A 312 0.19 -23.87 17.46
N LYS A 313 -0.34 -24.66 16.52
CA LYS A 313 -0.01 -26.07 16.27
C LYS A 313 0.85 -26.28 15.02
N LEU A 314 1.51 -25.24 14.51
CA LEU A 314 2.45 -25.37 13.39
C LEU A 314 3.51 -26.42 13.72
N ASN A 315 3.60 -27.46 12.90
CA ASN A 315 4.54 -28.58 13.06
C ASN A 315 5.31 -28.88 11.79
#